data_AF-A0A699RZ07-F1
#
_entry.id   AF-A0A699RZ07-F1
#
_cell.length_a   1.000
_cell.length_b   1.000
_cell.length_c   1.000
_cell.angle_alpha   90.00
_cell.angle_beta   90.00
_cell.angle_gamma   90.00
#
_symmetry.space_group_name_H-M   'P 1'
#
loop_
_entity.id
_entity.type
_entity.pdbx_description
1 polymer ?
#
loop_
_entity_poly.entity_id
_entity_poly.type
_entity_poly.pdbx_seq_one_letter_code
_entity_poly.pdbx_strand_id
1 'polypeptide(L)'
;MLKVSPWKGVVHFGKRGKLNPRYVGPFNVLERVRDVAYKLDLPEELSRVHNTFHVSNLKKCHADEPLAVPLDGLHVDDKLHFVEKPVEIMDRKVKRLKQSRILLVKVRWNSKRGPEFMWEREDQFRKKYPHLFTKTAPSSSATS
;
A
#
# COMPACT_ATOMS: atom_id res chain seq x y z
N MET A 1 -5.92 20.36 -9.87
CA MET A 1 -5.36 19.03 -9.54
C MET A 1 -6.40 17.94 -9.78
N LEU A 2 -5.99 16.77 -10.27
CA LEU A 2 -6.86 15.62 -10.52
C LEU A 2 -6.39 14.40 -9.73
N LYS A 3 -7.32 13.60 -9.21
CA LYS A 3 -7.02 12.29 -8.61
C LYS A 3 -7.26 11.17 -9.61
N VAL A 4 -6.46 10.12 -9.55
CA VAL A 4 -6.55 8.98 -10.48
C VAL A 4 -7.13 7.77 -9.78
N SER A 5 -8.12 7.10 -10.36
CA SER A 5 -8.61 5.82 -9.83
C SER A 5 -7.65 4.69 -10.20
N PRO A 6 -7.38 3.73 -9.29
CA PRO A 6 -6.70 2.48 -9.64
C PRO A 6 -7.42 1.80 -10.80
N TRP A 7 -6.65 1.16 -11.67
CA TRP A 7 -7.21 0.53 -12.85
C TRP A 7 -8.06 -0.67 -12.48
N LYS A 8 -9.03 -0.99 -13.35
CA LYS A 8 -9.86 -2.18 -13.22
C LYS A 8 -8.95 -3.41 -13.30
N GLY A 9 -8.64 -4.01 -12.15
CA GLY A 9 -7.73 -5.16 -12.03
C GLY A 9 -6.38 -4.87 -11.37
N VAL A 10 -6.02 -3.60 -11.15
CA VAL A 10 -4.93 -3.25 -10.23
C VAL A 10 -5.45 -3.43 -8.81
N VAL A 11 -4.77 -4.27 -8.04
CA VAL A 11 -5.16 -4.63 -6.67
C VAL A 11 -5.36 -3.33 -5.88
N HIS A 12 -6.55 -3.20 -5.29
CA HIS A 12 -6.86 -2.08 -4.40
C HIS A 12 -5.84 -2.08 -3.27
N PHE A 13 -5.42 -0.91 -2.78
CA PHE A 13 -4.45 -0.78 -1.69
C PHE A 13 -4.77 -1.74 -0.53
N GLY A 14 -3.97 -2.80 -0.40
CA GLY A 14 -4.16 -3.87 0.56
C GLY A 14 -5.51 -4.63 0.47
N LYS A 15 -5.62 -5.71 1.24
CA LYS A 15 -6.94 -6.24 1.63
C LYS A 15 -7.46 -5.40 2.79
N ARG A 16 -8.13 -4.27 2.52
CA ARG A 16 -8.65 -3.40 3.60
C ARG A 16 -10.07 -2.91 3.35
N GLY A 17 -10.79 -2.75 4.47
CA GLY A 17 -12.23 -2.60 4.55
C GLY A 17 -12.82 -1.29 3.98
N LYS A 18 -14.14 -1.14 4.19
CA LYS A 18 -15.09 -0.21 3.57
C LYS A 18 -14.69 1.27 3.41
N LEU A 19 -13.62 1.76 4.05
CA LEU A 19 -13.24 3.19 4.13
C LEU A 19 -11.94 3.56 3.40
N ASN A 20 -11.43 2.73 2.49
CA ASN A 20 -10.20 3.07 1.75
C ASN A 20 -10.39 4.14 0.67
N PRO A 21 -9.37 5.01 0.44
CA PRO A 21 -9.39 5.97 -0.65
C PRO A 21 -9.45 5.24 -2.00
N ARG A 22 -10.50 5.50 -2.78
CA ARG A 22 -10.66 4.95 -4.14
C ARG A 22 -9.77 5.62 -5.19
N TYR A 23 -9.15 6.76 -4.86
CA TYR A 23 -8.34 7.54 -5.79
C TYR A 23 -6.97 7.83 -5.19
N VAL A 24 -5.95 7.65 -6.01
CA VAL A 24 -4.55 7.99 -5.73
C VAL A 24 -4.36 9.47 -5.98
N GLY A 25 -3.55 10.11 -5.12
CA GLY A 25 -2.79 11.34 -5.34
C GLY A 25 -3.48 12.48 -6.10
N PRO A 26 -3.50 13.71 -5.56
CA PRO A 26 -3.74 14.85 -6.42
C PRO A 26 -2.50 15.06 -7.31
N PHE A 27 -2.64 14.88 -8.61
CA PHE A 27 -1.60 15.17 -9.60
C PHE A 27 -1.92 16.49 -10.32
N ASN A 28 -0.86 17.16 -10.77
CA ASN A 28 -0.99 18.35 -11.60
C ASN A 28 -1.31 17.94 -13.04
N VAL A 29 -2.02 18.79 -13.78
CA VAL A 29 -2.31 18.56 -15.19
C VAL A 29 -1.21 19.24 -15.99
N LEU A 30 -0.47 18.46 -16.79
CA LEU A 30 0.52 18.98 -17.73
C LEU A 30 -0.15 19.49 -19.00
N GLU A 31 -1.04 18.68 -19.56
CA GLU A 31 -1.68 18.96 -20.84
C GLU A 31 -3.06 18.32 -20.90
N ARG A 32 -3.98 18.92 -21.67
CA ARG A 32 -5.25 18.28 -22.04
C ARG A 32 -5.12 17.67 -23.43
N VAL A 33 -5.16 16.34 -23.51
CA VAL A 33 -5.07 15.60 -24.77
C VAL A 33 -6.48 15.36 -25.29
N ARG A 34 -6.92 16.22 -26.22
CA ARG A 34 -8.30 16.26 -26.73
C ARG A 34 -9.32 16.46 -25.58
N ASP A 35 -10.59 16.18 -25.84
CA ASP A 35 -11.65 16.33 -24.83
C ASP A 35 -11.72 15.17 -23.82
N VAL A 36 -10.99 14.09 -24.10
CA VAL A 36 -11.26 12.78 -23.51
C VAL A 36 -10.12 12.32 -22.60
N ALA A 37 -8.95 12.97 -22.64
CA ALA A 37 -7.81 12.59 -21.83
C ALA A 37 -7.01 13.79 -21.31
N TYR A 38 -6.31 13.58 -20.19
CA TYR A 38 -5.40 14.53 -19.58
C TYR A 38 -4.05 13.87 -19.34
N LYS A 39 -2.96 14.59 -19.64
CA LYS A 39 -1.62 14.26 -19.17
C LYS A 39 -1.44 14.82 -17.78
N LEU A 40 -1.02 13.96 -16.86
CA LEU A 40 -0.75 14.33 -15.48
C LEU A 40 0.75 14.34 -15.21
N ASP A 41 1.15 15.21 -14.30
CA ASP A 41 2.49 15.22 -13.73
C ASP A 41 2.57 14.11 -12.69
N LEU A 42 3.18 12.99 -13.09
CA LEU A 42 3.36 11.82 -12.24
C LEU A 42 4.75 11.88 -11.61
N PRO A 43 4.87 11.55 -10.31
CA PRO A 43 6.17 11.42 -9.68
C PRO A 43 6.94 10.23 -10.27
N GLU A 44 8.25 10.25 -10.07
CA GLU A 44 9.17 9.25 -10.62
C GLU A 44 8.85 7.81 -10.18
N GLU A 45 8.21 7.64 -9.02
CA GLU A 45 7.73 6.33 -8.54
C GLU A 45 6.69 5.69 -9.47
N LEU A 46 5.99 6.52 -10.25
CA LEU A 46 4.99 6.14 -11.25
C LEU A 46 5.47 6.34 -12.68
N SER A 47 6.78 6.54 -12.91
CA SER A 47 7.37 6.72 -14.25
C SER A 47 7.04 5.59 -15.24
N ARG A 48 6.79 4.38 -14.72
CA ARG A 48 6.36 3.20 -15.51
C ARG A 48 4.92 3.31 -16.01
N VAL A 49 4.11 4.18 -15.41
CA VAL A 49 2.73 4.44 -15.79
C VAL A 49 2.69 5.51 -16.88
N HIS A 50 1.91 5.25 -17.94
CA HIS A 50 1.61 6.30 -18.89
C HIS A 50 0.93 7.48 -18.20
N ASN A 51 1.52 8.66 -18.36
CA ASN A 51 1.03 9.90 -17.78
C ASN A 51 -0.30 10.38 -18.37
N THR A 52 -0.82 9.75 -19.44
CA THR A 52 -2.06 10.11 -20.10
C THR A 52 -3.23 9.27 -19.56
N PHE A 53 -4.22 9.93 -18.98
CA PHE A 53 -5.39 9.29 -18.37
C PHE A 53 -6.68 9.73 -19.04
N HIS A 54 -7.57 8.77 -19.29
CA HIS A 54 -8.94 9.03 -19.74
C HIS A 54 -9.78 9.70 -18.65
N VAL A 55 -10.68 10.62 -19.02
CA VAL A 55 -11.52 11.38 -18.09
C VAL A 55 -12.34 10.53 -17.11
N SER A 56 -12.74 9.32 -17.50
CA SER A 56 -13.46 8.38 -16.62
C SER A 56 -12.64 7.92 -15.41
N ASN A 57 -11.32 7.93 -15.53
CA ASN A 57 -10.40 7.48 -14.49
C ASN A 57 -9.96 8.63 -13.59
N LEU A 58 -10.44 9.84 -13.86
CA LEU A 58 -10.06 11.07 -13.18
C LEU A 58 -11.20 11.59 -12.32
N LYS A 59 -10.87 12.09 -11.14
CA LYS A 59 -11.80 12.80 -10.26
C LYS A 59 -11.22 14.15 -9.87
N LYS A 60 -12.04 15.20 -9.95
CA LYS A 60 -11.66 16.55 -9.52
C LYS A 60 -11.26 16.51 -8.04
N CYS A 61 -10.07 17.03 -7.74
CA CYS A 61 -9.62 17.19 -6.36
C CYS A 61 -10.15 18.53 -5.82
N HIS A 62 -10.94 18.49 -4.75
CA HIS A 62 -11.54 19.66 -4.10
C HIS A 62 -10.85 20.05 -2.77
N ALA A 63 -9.70 19.45 -2.47
CA ALA A 63 -8.96 19.76 -1.26
C ALA A 63 -8.00 20.92 -1.54
N ASP A 64 -8.15 22.01 -0.77
CA ASP A 64 -7.20 23.15 -0.72
C ASP A 64 -5.94 22.84 0.12
N GLU A 65 -5.84 21.62 0.66
CA GLU A 65 -4.79 21.19 1.58
C GLU A 65 -4.31 19.76 1.21
N PRO A 66 -3.01 19.41 1.37
CA PRO A 66 -2.47 18.17 0.85
C PRO A 66 -2.83 16.98 1.77
N LEU A 67 -4.10 16.60 1.80
CA LEU A 67 -4.53 15.25 2.18
C LEU A 67 -4.19 14.21 1.08
N ALA A 68 -3.18 14.53 0.25
CA ALA A 68 -2.51 13.56 -0.59
C ALA A 68 -2.01 12.43 0.31
N VAL A 69 -2.24 11.17 -0.07
CA VAL A 69 -1.36 10.11 0.43
C VAL A 69 0.00 10.47 -0.17
N PRO A 70 1.03 10.81 0.63
CA PRO A 70 2.36 11.00 0.07
C PRO A 70 2.76 9.68 -0.59
N LEU A 71 3.03 9.71 -1.89
CA LEU A 71 3.48 8.53 -2.66
C LEU A 71 4.91 8.12 -2.31
N ASP A 72 5.60 8.97 -1.56
CA ASP A 72 7.00 8.99 -1.16
C ASP A 72 7.43 7.77 -0.26
N GLY A 73 6.64 6.68 -0.24
CA GLY A 73 6.98 5.41 0.41
C GLY A 73 6.30 4.18 -0.22
N LEU A 74 5.61 4.37 -1.35
CA LEU A 74 4.83 3.35 -2.03
C LEU A 74 5.62 2.85 -3.24
N HIS A 75 6.33 1.73 -3.07
CA HIS A 75 7.04 1.11 -4.18
C HIS A 75 6.02 0.45 -5.10
N VAL A 76 5.96 0.90 -6.35
CA VAL A 76 5.01 0.41 -7.34
C VAL A 76 5.69 -0.65 -8.21
N ASP A 77 5.26 -1.90 -8.07
CA ASP A 77 5.81 -3.05 -8.80
C ASP A 77 5.56 -2.95 -10.32
N ASP A 78 6.20 -3.79 -11.14
CA ASP A 78 6.03 -3.85 -12.62
C ASP A 78 4.56 -4.03 -13.05
N LYS A 79 3.73 -4.60 -12.16
CA LYS A 79 2.29 -4.79 -12.33
C LYS A 79 1.43 -3.72 -11.65
N LEU A 80 2.07 -2.63 -11.21
CA LEU A 80 1.49 -1.46 -10.56
C LEU A 80 0.85 -1.73 -9.20
N HIS A 81 1.40 -2.70 -8.49
CA HIS A 81 1.01 -2.97 -7.12
C HIS A 81 1.75 -2.03 -6.19
N PHE A 82 0.97 -1.36 -5.35
CA PHE A 82 1.47 -0.61 -4.21
C PHE A 82 2.00 -1.58 -3.15
N VAL A 83 3.33 -1.67 -3.00
CA VAL A 83 3.99 -2.51 -2.01
C VAL A 83 4.39 -1.67 -0.81
N GLU A 84 3.54 -1.65 0.22
CA GLU A 84 3.97 -1.18 1.55
C GLU A 84 4.97 -2.20 2.13
N LYS A 85 6.07 -1.70 2.71
CA LYS A 85 7.09 -2.56 3.33
C LYS A 85 6.68 -2.92 4.76
N PRO A 86 6.54 -4.22 5.11
CA PRO A 86 6.32 -4.62 6.48
C PRO A 86 7.60 -4.41 7.30
N VAL A 87 7.46 -3.79 8.47
CA VAL A 87 8.58 -3.43 9.35
C VAL A 87 8.90 -4.57 10.29
N GLU A 88 7.88 -5.01 11.04
CA GLU A 88 8.06 -5.92 12.16
C GLU A 88 6.75 -6.64 12.49
N ILE A 89 6.89 -7.85 13.03
CA ILE A 89 5.79 -8.60 13.61
C ILE A 89 5.69 -8.20 15.08
N MET A 90 4.63 -7.48 15.44
CA MET A 90 4.42 -6.98 16.81
C MET A 90 3.77 -8.00 17.74
N ASP A 91 2.92 -8.86 17.21
CA ASP A 91 2.13 -9.77 18.04
C ASP A 91 1.73 -11.03 17.25
N ARG A 92 1.39 -12.10 17.95
CA ARG A 92 0.93 -13.36 17.37
C ARG A 92 -0.31 -13.84 18.10
N LYS A 93 -1.36 -14.17 17.35
CA LYS A 93 -2.62 -14.65 17.91
C LYS A 93 -3.08 -15.92 17.20
N VAL A 94 -3.51 -16.90 17.99
CA VAL A 94 -4.15 -18.10 17.45
C VAL A 94 -5.66 -17.91 17.49
N LYS A 95 -6.31 -17.92 16.32
CA LYS A 95 -7.77 -17.97 16.22
C LYS A 95 -8.22 -19.42 16.09
N ARG A 96 -8.92 -19.91 17.11
CA ARG A 96 -9.50 -21.26 17.12
C ARG A 96 -10.88 -21.21 16.48
N LEU A 97 -11.06 -21.95 15.40
CA LEU A 97 -12.35 -22.20 14.75
C LEU A 97 -12.87 -23.58 15.19
N LYS A 98 -14.10 -23.93 14.80
CA LYS A 98 -14.74 -25.21 15.16
C LYS A 98 -13.88 -26.44 14.81
N GLN A 99 -13.14 -26.40 13.70
CA GLN A 99 -12.34 -27.53 13.19
C GLN A 99 -10.87 -27.18 12.92
N SER A 100 -10.43 -25.94 13.09
CA SER A 100 -9.07 -25.54 12.71
C SER A 100 -8.50 -24.46 13.61
N ARG A 101 -7.16 -24.33 13.59
CA ARG A 101 -6.42 -23.27 14.27
C ARG A 101 -5.75 -22.42 13.21
N ILE A 102 -6.00 -21.12 13.23
CA ILE A 102 -5.37 -20.16 12.33
C ILE A 102 -4.40 -19.29 13.13
N LEU A 103 -3.12 -19.37 12.78
CA LEU A 103 -2.11 -18.46 13.30
C LEU A 103 -2.19 -17.14 12.54
N LEU A 104 -2.34 -16.05 13.28
CA LEU A 104 -2.36 -14.69 12.80
C LEU A 104 -1.19 -13.92 13.40
N VAL A 105 -0.51 -13.13 12.59
CA VAL A 105 0.56 -12.23 13.01
C VAL A 105 0.09 -10.79 12.86
N LYS A 106 0.31 -9.98 13.88
CA LYS A 106 0.09 -8.53 13.82
C LYS A 106 1.34 -7.89 13.23
N VAL A 107 1.21 -7.37 12.03
CA VAL A 107 2.30 -6.77 11.27
C VAL A 107 2.18 -5.26 11.36
N ARG A 108 3.29 -4.61 11.69
CA ARG A 108 3.46 -3.16 11.57
C ARG A 108 3.92 -2.83 10.16
N TRP A 109 3.19 -1.95 9.49
CA TRP A 109 3.52 -1.45 8.16
C TRP A 109 4.10 -0.04 8.26
N ASN A 110 5.13 0.26 7.46
CA ASN A 110 5.71 1.60 7.41
C ASN A 110 4.89 2.48 6.45
N SER A 111 3.80 3.05 6.93
CA SER A 111 3.07 4.07 6.18
C SER A 111 3.52 5.47 6.65
N LYS A 112 3.72 6.39 5.70
CA LYS A 112 3.97 7.82 6.00
C LYS A 112 2.81 8.48 6.76
N ARG A 113 1.64 7.82 6.82
CA ARG A 113 0.45 8.26 7.57
C ARG A 113 0.44 7.82 9.04
N GLY A 114 1.48 7.10 9.47
CA GLY A 114 1.60 6.56 10.83
C GLY A 114 1.72 5.03 10.83
N PRO A 115 2.10 4.44 11.97
CA PRO A 115 2.23 2.99 12.09
C PRO A 115 0.87 2.34 11.93
N GLU A 116 0.70 1.58 10.86
CA GLU A 116 -0.52 0.82 10.63
C GLU A 116 -0.34 -0.63 11.07
N PHE A 117 -1.35 -1.18 11.73
CA PHE A 117 -1.31 -2.54 12.26
C PHE A 117 -2.35 -3.41 11.55
N MET A 118 -1.91 -4.48 10.90
CA MET A 118 -2.81 -5.45 10.28
C MET A 118 -2.56 -6.86 10.79
N TRP A 119 -3.63 -7.64 10.89
CA TRP A 119 -3.55 -9.06 11.18
C TRP A 119 -3.48 -9.84 9.86
N GLU A 120 -2.37 -10.54 9.66
CA GLU A 120 -2.13 -11.38 8.48
C GLU A 120 -2.01 -12.85 8.88
N ARG A 121 -2.32 -13.75 7.95
CA ARG A 121 -2.20 -15.19 8.19
C ARG A 121 -0.74 -15.60 8.15
N GLU A 122 -0.25 -16.22 9.22
CA GLU A 122 1.19 -16.47 9.40
C GLU A 122 1.79 -17.34 8.28
N ASP A 123 1.07 -18.36 7.83
CA ASP A 123 1.47 -19.30 6.79
C ASP A 123 1.72 -18.61 5.43
N GLN A 124 0.86 -17.67 5.05
CA GLN A 124 0.99 -16.90 3.82
C GLN A 124 2.04 -15.81 3.96
N PHE A 125 2.06 -15.15 5.12
CA PHE A 125 2.96 -14.03 5.39
C PHE A 125 4.41 -14.49 5.46
N ARG A 126 4.68 -15.64 6.09
CA ARG A 126 6.02 -16.25 6.17
C ARG A 126 6.58 -16.64 4.81
N LYS A 127 5.74 -17.06 3.86
CA LYS A 127 6.18 -17.35 2.48
C LYS A 127 6.63 -16.08 1.73
N LYS A 128 5.95 -14.96 1.97
CA LYS A 128 6.26 -13.68 1.30
C LYS A 128 7.41 -12.92 1.96
N TYR A 129 7.49 -12.96 3.28
CA TYR A 129 8.47 -12.20 4.07
C TYR A 129 9.18 -13.09 5.10
N PRO A 130 9.97 -14.09 4.66
CA PRO A 130 10.62 -15.03 5.58
C PRO A 130 11.62 -14.34 6.51
N HIS A 131 12.25 -13.25 6.05
CA HIS A 131 13.24 -12.47 6.80
C HIS A 131 12.68 -11.80 8.07
N LEU A 132 11.36 -11.58 8.17
CA LEU A 132 10.74 -11.04 9.38
C LEU A 132 10.59 -12.07 10.49
N PHE A 133 10.76 -13.35 10.17
CA PHE A 133 10.62 -14.46 11.13
C PHE A 133 11.98 -15.00 11.61
N THR A 134 13.09 -14.55 11.05
CA THR A 134 14.44 -15.06 11.37
C THR A 134 15.10 -14.32 12.54
N LYS A 135 14.60 -13.15 12.95
CA LYS A 135 15.22 -12.33 14.00
C LYS A 135 14.55 -12.52 15.36
N THR A 136 14.74 -13.66 15.99
CA THR A 136 14.64 -13.78 17.46
C THR A 136 15.49 -14.96 17.94
N ALA A 137 16.80 -14.78 17.97
CA ALA A 137 17.61 -15.40 19.01
C ALA A 137 18.00 -14.26 19.96
N PRO A 138 17.57 -14.27 21.23
CA PRO A 138 18.24 -13.43 22.21
C PRO A 138 19.67 -13.95 22.30
N SER A 139 20.62 -13.15 21.83
CA SER A 139 22.02 -13.31 22.18
C SER A 139 22.10 -13.08 23.69
N SER A 140 21.98 -14.16 24.47
CA SER A 140 22.35 -14.15 25.88
C SER A 140 23.86 -13.93 25.94
N SER A 141 24.29 -12.68 25.96
CA SER A 141 25.64 -12.35 26.41
C SER A 141 25.67 -12.62 27.91
N ALA A 142 26.20 -13.80 28.24
CA ALA A 142 26.48 -14.25 29.58
C ALA A 142 27.38 -13.23 30.30
N THR A 143 27.01 -12.89 31.53
CA THR A 143 27.90 -12.25 32.49
C THR A 143 28.51 -13.35 33.34
N SER A 144 29.83 -13.53 33.26
CA SER A 144 30.70 -14.06 34.31
C SER A 144 32.14 -13.71 33.95
#